data_AF-A0A7G7KRD6-F1
#
_entry.id   AF-A0A7G7KRD6-F1
#
_cell.length_a   1.000
_cell.length_b   1.000
_cell.length_c   1.000
_cell.angle_alpha   90.00
_cell.angle_beta   90.00
_cell.angle_gamma   90.00
#
_symmetry.space_group_name_H-M   'P 1'
#
loop_
_entity.id
_entity.type
_entity.pdbx_description
1 polymer ?
#
loop_
_entity_poly.entity_id
_entity_poly.type
_entity_poly.pdbx_seq_one_letter_code
_entity_poly.pdbx_strand_id
1 'polypeptide(L)' 'MDGLARERLGRINPEVLADLLKLTPEQRRQMVQQLAAKNTSDGTVPVEVAMRAAQIAKASGESLGPA' A
#
# COMPACT_ATOMS: atom_id res chain seq x y z
N MET A 1 3.62 15.85 23.68
CA MET A 1 2.38 15.28 23.10
C MET A 1 2.70 14.80 21.68
N ASP A 2 3.65 13.86 21.52
CA ASP A 2 4.34 13.67 20.22
C ASP A 2 4.15 12.28 19.60
N GLY A 3 3.51 11.36 20.33
CA GLY A 3 3.27 9.99 19.84
C GLY A 3 2.24 9.92 18.71
N LEU A 4 1.14 10.67 18.83
CA LEU A 4 0.04 10.64 17.85
C LEU A 4 0.42 11.26 16.51
N ALA A 5 1.22 12.34 16.52
CA ALA A 5 1.70 12.97 15.29
C ALA A 5 2.69 12.07 14.54
N ARG A 6 3.57 11.36 15.27
CA ARG A 6 4.54 10.43 14.70
C ARG A 6 3.87 9.14 14.18
N GLU A 7 2.85 8.66 14.88
CA GLU A 7 2.03 7.53 14.43
C GLU A 7 1.23 7.89 13.17
N ARG A 8 0.70 9.11 13.07
CA ARG A 8 0.00 9.60 11.86
C ARG A 8 0.93 9.88 10.69
N LEU A 9 2.14 10.39 10.92
CA LEU A 9 3.18 10.55 9.89
C LEU A 9 3.62 9.21 9.28
N GLY A 10 3.53 8.14 10.07
CA GLY A 10 3.87 6.79 9.63
C GLY A 10 2.72 6.06 8.93
N ARG A 11 1.58 6.71 8.64
CA ARG A 11 0.40 6.06 8.05
C ARG A 11 -0.03 6.73 6.74
N ILE A 12 -0.49 5.93 5.78
CA ILE A 12 -0.92 6.36 4.44
C ILE A 12 -2.24 5.69 4.06
N ASN A 13 -3.10 6.37 3.31
CA ASN A 13 -4.31 5.74 2.76
C ASN A 13 -3.92 4.76 1.63
N PRO A 14 -4.34 3.49 1.69
CA PRO A 14 -4.05 2.49 0.66
C PRO A 14 -4.55 2.89 -0.74
N GLU A 15 -5.63 3.67 -0.85
CA GLU A 15 -6.14 4.16 -2.13
C GLU A 15 -5.19 5.20 -2.76
N VAL A 16 -4.67 6.12 -1.94
CA VAL A 16 -3.68 7.13 -2.37
C VAL A 16 -2.38 6.44 -2.80
N LEU A 17 -1.94 5.43 -2.06
CA LEU A 17 -0.79 4.62 -2.43
C LEU A 17 -0.99 3.91 -3.78
N ALA A 18 -2.18 3.35 -4.02
CA ALA A 18 -2.48 2.66 -5.27
C ALA A 18 -2.47 3.63 -6.46
N ASP A 19 -2.94 4.86 -6.24
CA ASP A 19 -2.90 5.94 -7.23
C ASP A 19 -1.45 6.36 -7.55
N LEU A 20 -0.63 6.57 -6.52
CA LEU A 20 0.79 6.92 -6.66
C LEU A 20 1.60 5.87 -7.43
N LEU A 21 1.29 4.60 -7.21
CA LEU A 21 1.92 3.47 -7.89
C LEU A 21 1.36 3.23 -9.30
N LYS A 22 0.37 4.02 -9.74
CA LYS A 22 -0.32 3.87 -11.02
C LYS A 22 -0.78 2.43 -11.27
N LEU A 23 -1.24 1.76 -10.21
CA LEU A 23 -1.68 0.38 -10.29
C LEU A 23 -2.91 0.25 -11.17
N THR A 24 -3.03 -0.88 -11.88
CA THR A 24 -4.27 -1.20 -12.59
C THR A 24 -5.43 -1.38 -11.59
N PRO A 25 -6.70 -1.26 -12.04
CA PRO A 25 -7.85 -1.44 -11.15
C PRO A 25 -7.86 -2.80 -10.43
N GLU A 26 -7.34 -3.85 -11.06
CA GLU A 26 -7.18 -5.17 -10.43
C GLU A 26 -6.07 -5.18 -9.38
N GLN A 27 -4.88 -4.65 -9.71
CA GLN A 27 -3.77 -4.56 -8.76
C GLN A 27 -4.12 -3.68 -7.55
N ARG A 28 -4.82 -2.57 -7.77
CA ARG A 28 -5.37 -1.71 -6.72
C ARG A 28 -6.29 -2.52 -5.80
N ARG A 29 -7.25 -3.27 -6.35
CA ARG A 29 -8.18 -4.10 -5.56
C ARG A 29 -7.45 -5.18 -4.77
N GLN A 30 -6.47 -5.85 -5.36
CA GLN A 30 -5.67 -6.85 -4.64
C GLN A 30 -4.84 -6.23 -3.52
N MET A 31 -4.21 -5.09 -3.76
CA MET A 31 -3.42 -4.38 -2.76
C MET A 31 -4.29 -3.87 -1.60
N VAL A 32 -5.42 -3.23 -1.92
CA VAL A 32 -6.39 -2.76 -0.91
C VAL A 32 -6.95 -3.91 -0.10
N GLN A 33 -7.27 -5.06 -0.71
CA GLN A 33 -7.73 -6.25 0.02
C GLN A 33 -6.65 -6.82 0.94
N GLN A 34 -5.39 -6.91 0.50
CA GLN A 34 -4.27 -7.36 1.33
C GLN A 34 -4.02 -6.42 2.51
N LEU A 35 -4.20 -5.11 2.30
CA LEU A 35 -4.03 -4.08 3.33
C LEU A 35 -5.21 -4.04 4.31
N ALA A 36 -6.43 -4.26 3.84
CA ALA A 36 -7.63 -4.38 4.68
C ALA A 36 -7.55 -5.61 5.60
N ALA A 37 -7.04 -6.74 5.09
CA ALA A 37 -6.83 -7.96 5.87
C ALA A 37 -5.79 -7.77 7.00
N LYS A 38 -4.87 -6.81 6.85
CA LYS A 38 -3.87 -6.46 7.86
C LYS A 38 -4.39 -5.57 8.99
N ASN A 39 -5.72 -5.36 9.09
CA ASN A 39 -6.41 -4.62 10.14
C ASN A 39 -5.88 -3.19 10.34
N THR A 40 -6.40 -2.26 9.55
CA THR A 40 -6.14 -0.84 9.74
C THR A 40 -7.39 -0.14 10.22
N SER A 41 -7.52 -0.05 11.55
CA SER A 41 -8.68 0.48 12.28
C SER A 41 -9.05 1.93 11.92
N ASP A 42 -8.16 2.65 11.23
CA ASP A 42 -8.30 4.07 10.89
C ASP A 42 -8.38 4.31 9.36
N GLY A 43 -8.54 3.24 8.56
CA GLY A 43 -8.55 3.33 7.09
C GLY A 43 -7.19 3.72 6.47
N THR A 44 -6.14 3.77 7.29
CA THR A 44 -4.77 4.12 6.89
C THR A 44 -3.80 3.04 7.34
N VAL A 45 -2.82 2.71 6.50
CA VAL A 45 -1.85 1.64 6.71
C VAL A 45 -0.49 2.20 7.06
N PRO A 46 0.33 1.51 7.88
CA PRO A 46 1.70 1.94 8.11
C PRO A 46 2.46 2.03 6.78
N VAL A 47 3.25 3.10 6.60
CA VAL A 47 4.04 3.37 5.39
C VAL A 47 4.97 2.20 5.08
N GLU A 48 5.51 1.50 6.08
CA GLU A 48 6.33 0.31 5.87
C GLU A 48 5.54 -0.84 5.22
N VAL A 49 4.29 -1.05 5.62
CA VAL A 49 3.41 -2.08 5.04
C VAL A 49 3.01 -1.70 3.62
N ALA A 50 2.69 -0.43 3.41
CA ALA A 50 2.43 0.16 2.10
C ALA A 50 3.62 -0.02 1.14
N MET A 51 4.83 0.36 1.57
CA MET A 51 6.07 0.20 0.80
C MET A 51 6.33 -1.26 0.44
N ARG A 52 6.08 -2.19 1.37
CA ARG A 52 6.24 -3.63 1.10
C ARG A 52 5.22 -4.13 0.07
N ALA A 53 3.97 -3.71 0.18
CA ALA A 53 2.93 -4.04 -0.80
C ALA A 53 3.26 -3.47 -2.19
N ALA A 54 3.77 -2.24 -2.24
CA ALA A 54 4.24 -1.59 -3.45
C ALA A 54 5.38 -2.36 -4.13
N GLN A 55 6.38 -2.80 -3.36
CA GLN A 55 7.50 -3.61 -3.88
C GLN A 55 7.02 -4.94 -4.46
N ILE A 56 6.07 -5.61 -3.80
CA ILE A 56 5.48 -6.86 -4.29
C ILE A 56 4.70 -6.61 -5.57
N ALA A 57 3.85 -5.58 -5.61
CA ALA A 57 3.08 -5.22 -6.81
C ALA A 57 3.98 -4.88 -8.01
N LYS A 58 5.09 -4.16 -7.77
CA LYS A 58 6.12 -3.89 -8.78
C LYS A 58 6.79 -5.18 -9.27
N ALA A 59 7.23 -6.06 -8.36
CA ALA A 59 7.87 -7.32 -8.73
C ALA A 59 6.91 -8.26 -9.50
N SER A 60 5.63 -8.28 -9.14
CA SER A 60 4.60 -9.04 -9.85
C SER A 60 4.26 -8.45 -11.22
N GLY A 61 4.38 -7.13 -11.41
CA GLY A 61 4.22 -6.47 -12.71
C GLY A 61 5.44 -6.59 -13.63
N GLU A 62 6.65 -6.69 -13.06
CA GLU A 62 7.92 -6.81 -13.80
C GLU A 62 8.22 -8.26 -14.25
N SER A 63 7.48 -9.25 -13.72
CA SER A 63 7.64 -10.66 -14.09
C SER A 63 6.95 -11.06 -15.41
N LEU A 64 6.35 -10.12 -16.15
CA LEU A 64 5.74 -10.34 -17.47
C LEU A 64 6.23 -9.27 -18.47
N GLY A 65 7.52 -9.30 -18.81
CA GLY A 65 8.13 -8.55 -19.92
C GLY A 65 9.48 -9.19 -20.31
N PRO A 66 9.80 -9.34 -21.62
CA PRO A 66 10.43 -10.55 -22.15
C PRO A 66 11.96 -10.51 -22.17
N ALA A 67 12.57 -11.67 -21.91
CA ALA A 67 13.85 -12.08 -22.47
C ALA A 67 13.81 -13.58 -22.74
#